data_AF-A0ABD5DTR5-F1
#
_entry.id   AF-A0ABD5DTR5-F1
#
_cell.length_a   1.000
_cell.length_b   1.000
_cell.length_c   1.000
_cell.angle_alpha   90.00
_cell.angle_beta   90.00
_cell.angle_gamma   90.00
#
_symmetry.space_group_name_H-M   'P 1'
#
loop_
_entity.id
_entity.type
_entity.pdbx_description
1 polymer ?
#
loop_
_entity_poly.entity_id
_entity_poly.type
_entity_poly.pdbx_seq_one_letter_code
_entity_poly.pdbx_strand_id
1 'polypeptide(L)' 'MTPEHLPTEQYEAQLAEKVVRLQTMMAPFAAPVPEVFRSPVSHYRMRAEFRLWHDGDDLY' A
#
# COMPACT_ATOMS: atom_id res chain seq x y z
N MET A 1 2.93 -1.21 -8.36
CA MET A 1 1.48 -1.01 -8.60
C MET A 1 0.69 -1.83 -7.61
N THR A 2 -0.54 -1.42 -7.27
CA THR A 2 -1.42 -2.27 -6.43
C THR A 2 -2.08 -3.31 -7.34
N PRO A 3 -1.96 -4.61 -7.03
CA PRO A 3 -2.56 -5.67 -7.83
C PRO A 3 -4.09 -5.65 -7.72
N GLU A 4 -4.79 -6.22 -8.71
CA GLU A 4 -6.23 -6.47 -8.61
C GLU A 4 -6.56 -7.41 -7.44
N HIS A 5 -5.81 -8.51 -7.32
CA HIS A 5 -5.93 -9.44 -6.21
C HIS A 5 -4.97 -9.03 -5.08
N LEU A 6 -5.53 -8.62 -3.95
CA LEU A 6 -4.77 -8.21 -2.78
C LEU A 6 -4.37 -9.45 -1.96
N PRO A 7 -3.08 -9.66 -1.64
CA PRO A 7 -2.64 -10.72 -0.73
C PRO A 7 -2.89 -10.29 0.72
N THR A 8 -4.15 -10.30 1.14
CA THR A 8 -4.58 -9.77 2.45
C THR A 8 -4.01 -10.55 3.62
N GLU A 9 -3.70 -11.82 3.43
CA GLU A 9 -3.03 -12.70 4.40
C GLU A 9 -1.61 -12.23 4.75
N GLN A 10 -0.97 -11.47 3.86
CA GLN A 10 0.37 -10.92 4.08
C GLN A 10 0.34 -9.54 4.76
N TYR A 11 -0.84 -8.98 5.03
CA TYR A 11 -0.98 -7.60 5.53
C TYR A 11 -0.19 -7.35 6.82
N GLU A 12 -0.25 -8.28 7.78
CA GLU A 12 0.47 -8.18 9.05
C GLU A 12 1.99 -8.12 8.84
N ALA A 13 2.53 -9.01 8.00
CA ALA A 13 3.96 -9.05 7.69
C ALA A 13 4.42 -7.76 6.99
N GLN A 14 3.63 -7.27 6.03
CA GLN A 14 3.91 -6.01 5.33
C GLN A 14 3.87 -4.80 6.27
N LEU A 15 2.96 -4.79 7.25
CA LEU A 15 2.89 -3.72 8.24
C LEU A 15 4.09 -3.77 9.20
N ALA A 16 4.42 -4.95 9.72
CA ALA A 16 5.55 -5.14 10.62
C ALA A 16 6.88 -4.69 9.98
N GLU A 17 7.10 -5.07 8.71
CA GLU A 17 8.28 -4.66 7.94
C GLU A 17 8.37 -3.13 7.81
N LYS A 18 7.24 -2.46 7.53
CA LYS A 18 7.19 -0.98 7.47
C LYS A 18 7.50 -0.33 8.81
N VAL A 19 7.02 -0.89 9.92
CA VAL A 19 7.28 -0.38 11.27
C VAL A 19 8.77 -0.47 11.60
N VAL A 20 9.39 -1.65 11.38
CA VAL A 20 10.82 -1.86 11.61
C VAL A 20 11.65 -0.90 10.76
N ARG A 21 11.32 -0.79 9.46
CA ARG A 21 12.02 0.14 8.56
C ARG A 21 11.94 1.59 9.04
N LEU A 22 10.75 2.04 9.47
CA LEU A 22 10.57 3.40 9.99
C LEU A 22 11.39 3.63 11.27
N GLN A 23 11.38 2.68 12.21
CA GLN A 23 12.18 2.77 13.43
C GLN A 23 13.67 2.91 13.13
N THR A 24 14.19 2.13 12.18
CA THR A 24 15.60 2.24 11.75
C THR A 24 15.90 3.62 11.16
N MET A 25 15.03 4.14 10.30
CA MET A 25 15.22 5.46 9.68
C MET A 25 15.20 6.59 10.73
N MET A 26 14.41 6.44 11.78
CA MET A 26 14.20 7.49 12.78
C MET A 26 15.18 7.42 13.96
N ALA A 27 15.94 6.33 14.09
CA ALA A 27 16.90 6.13 15.18
C ALA A 27 17.91 7.30 15.36
N PRO A 28 18.47 7.92 14.29
CA PRO A 28 19.40 9.05 14.44
C PRO A 28 18.78 10.29 15.11
N PHE A 29 17.45 10.39 15.14
CA PHE A 29 16.73 11.53 15.70
C PHE A 29 16.21 11.27 17.13
N ALA A 30 16.56 10.13 17.73
CA ALA A 30 16.02 9.70 19.02
C ALA A 30 14.48 9.74 19.09
N ALA A 31 13.83 9.45 17.96
CA ALA A 31 12.37 9.45 17.88
C ALA A 31 11.79 8.35 18.78
N PRO A 32 10.62 8.58 19.41
CA PRO A 32 9.95 7.56 20.19
C PRO A 32 9.44 6.41 19.31
N VAL A 33 8.98 5.34 19.95
CA VAL A 33 8.30 4.24 19.25
C VAL A 33 7.06 4.80 18.53
N PRO A 34 6.89 4.52 17.23
CA PRO A 34 5.78 5.06 16.46
C PRO A 34 4.45 4.44 16.88
N GLU A 35 3.40 5.27 16.93
CA GLU A 35 2.02 4.80 16.95
C GLU A 35 1.64 4.21 15.58
N VAL A 36 0.96 3.08 15.57
CA VAL A 36 0.66 2.33 14.34
C VAL A 36 -0.84 2.34 14.08
N PHE A 37 -1.25 3.04 13.02
CA PHE A 37 -2.64 3.12 12.57
C PHE A 37 -2.86 2.22 11.37
N ARG A 38 -3.78 1.27 11.52
CA ARG A 38 -4.05 0.23 10.52
C ARG A 38 -5.11 0.71 9.54
N SER A 39 -4.93 0.33 8.28
CA SER A 39 -5.94 0.51 7.24
C SER A 39 -6.77 -0.78 7.13
N PRO A 40 -8.04 -0.74 6.71
CA PRO A 40 -8.75 -1.93 6.28
C PRO A 40 -7.93 -2.67 5.21
N VAL A 41 -7.92 -4.00 5.25
CA VAL A 41 -7.09 -4.83 4.34
C VAL A 41 -7.54 -4.76 2.88
N SER A 42 -8.77 -4.30 2.62
CA SER A 42 -9.34 -4.12 1.29
C SER A 42 -10.21 -2.85 1.26
N HIS A 43 -10.55 -2.38 0.04
CA HIS A 43 -11.46 -1.25 -0.22
C HIS A 43 -11.13 0.07 0.50
N TYR A 44 -9.86 0.27 0.88
CA TYR A 44 -9.42 1.44 1.65
C TYR A 44 -9.14 2.69 0.79
N ARG A 45 -9.02 2.56 -0.53
CA ARG A 45 -8.79 3.70 -1.43
C ARG A 45 -10.10 4.35 -1.84
N MET A 46 -10.18 5.67 -1.67
CA MET A 46 -11.35 6.47 -2.04
C MET A 46 -11.31 7.01 -3.49
N ARG A 47 -10.20 6.80 -4.20
CA ARG A 47 -10.00 7.17 -5.61
C ARG A 47 -9.11 6.13 -6.30
N ALA A 48 -9.42 5.85 -7.55
CA ALA A 48 -8.61 5.03 -8.44
C ALA A 48 -8.49 5.71 -9.81
N GLU A 49 -7.38 5.45 -10.51
CA GLU A 49 -7.14 5.93 -11.86
C GLU A 49 -6.84 4.71 -12.73
N PHE A 50 -7.48 4.66 -13.90
CA PHE A 50 -7.36 3.54 -14.82
C PHE A 50 -6.86 4.08 -16.16
N ARG A 51 -5.93 3.35 -16.77
CA ARG A 51 -5.55 3.60 -18.15
C ARG A 51 -6.57 2.94 -19.06
N LEU A 52 -7.18 3.72 -19.95
CA LEU A 52 -8.04 3.19 -21.00
C LEU A 52 -7.17 2.60 -22.11
N TRP A 53 -7.56 1.44 -22.60
CA TRP A 53 -6.97 0.79 -23.77
C TRP A 53 -8.10 0.41 -24.71
N HIS A 54 -7.90 0.58 -26.01
CA HIS A 54 -8.83 0.10 -27.03
C HIS A 54 -8.47 -1.33 -27.38
N ASP A 55 -9.47 -2.20 -27.47
CA ASP A 55 -9.34 -3.59 -27.90
C ASP A 55 -10.24 -3.79 -29.13
N GLY A 56 -9.65 -3.97 -30.31
CA GLY A 56 -10.30 -3.95 -31.62
C GLY A 56 -9.76 -2.88 -32.58
N ASP A 57 -10.13 -2.97 -33.86
CA ASP A 57 -9.65 -2.09 -34.95
C ASP A 57 -10.54 -0.84 -35.19
N ASP A 58 -11.68 -0.72 -34.50
CA ASP A 58 -12.60 0.41 -34.71
C ASP A 58 -12.13 1.67 -33.97
N LEU A 59 -11.27 2.42 -34.65
CA LEU A 59 -11.01 3.84 -34.45
C LEU A 59 -11.76 4.64 -35.52
N TYR A 60 -13.00 5.04 -35.23
CA TYR A 60 -13.72 6.07 -35.97
C TYR A 60 -13.91 7.32 -35.11
#